data_AF-A0A3D3QJ73-F1
#
_entry.id   AF-A0A3D3QJ73-F1
#
_cell.length_a   1.000
_cell.length_b   1.000
_cell.length_c   1.000
_cell.angle_alpha   90.00
_cell.angle_beta   90.00
_cell.angle_gamma   90.00
#
_symmetry.space_group_name_H-M   'P 1'
#
loop_
_entity.id
_entity.type
_entity.pdbx_description
1 polymer ?
#
loop_
_entity_poly.entity_id
_entity_poly.type
_entity_poly.pdbx_seq_one_letter_code
_entity_poly.pdbx_strand_id
1 'polypeptide(L)'
;ADAAAALGYTLHRLGDEVRAGRQVRRALRLNPDLYEARIFLGHLFYDRGDWEGSLRELEQVPPQEHWDALAVWRLMELKRTLWHVESGDPRLAPWEQRLNELEEMEDPIDRLLADVESRMHATQTNVYLDPSQLELFELHEEGGVDSRMIRLADGHLLRGDWDEIIRQMRDQAGFGHETVQEYMRRLAERWLEQAGVSVPSADPEHFLRAAVEAGLIRLELEE
;
A
#
# COMPACT_ATOMS: atom_id res chain seq x y z
N ALA A 1 -3.76 29.11 -21.68
CA ALA A 1 -4.56 28.81 -20.47
C ALA A 1 -3.70 28.10 -19.41
N ASP A 2 -2.74 27.33 -19.86
CA ASP A 2 -1.86 26.41 -19.14
C ASP A 2 -1.05 27.08 -18.04
N ALA A 3 -0.52 28.29 -18.28
CA ALA A 3 0.18 29.06 -17.24
C ALA A 3 -0.73 29.39 -16.04
N ALA A 4 -2.03 29.64 -16.26
CA ALA A 4 -2.98 29.86 -15.17
C ALA A 4 -3.31 28.54 -14.45
N ALA A 5 -3.42 27.43 -15.18
CA ALA A 5 -3.63 26.11 -14.59
C ALA A 5 -2.44 25.69 -13.73
N ALA A 6 -1.21 25.80 -14.25
CA ALA A 6 0.03 25.52 -13.54
C ALA A 6 0.16 26.36 -12.25
N LEU A 7 -0.14 27.66 -12.32
CA LEU A 7 -0.19 28.49 -11.11
C LEU A 7 -1.23 27.98 -10.11
N GLY A 8 -2.42 27.57 -10.58
CA GLY A 8 -3.43 26.94 -9.75
C GLY A 8 -2.92 25.69 -9.02
N TYR A 9 -2.25 24.79 -9.74
CA TYR A 9 -1.69 23.56 -9.18
C TYR A 9 -0.61 23.85 -8.13
N THR A 10 0.28 24.82 -8.41
CA THR A 10 1.31 25.21 -7.43
C THR A 10 0.72 25.81 -6.16
N LEU A 11 -0.34 26.62 -6.27
CA LEU A 11 -1.03 27.20 -5.11
C LEU A 11 -1.71 26.13 -4.25
N HIS A 12 -2.32 25.12 -4.87
CA HIS A 12 -2.90 23.98 -4.16
C HIS A 12 -1.84 23.21 -3.38
N ARG A 13 -0.68 22.93 -3.99
CA ARG A 13 0.46 22.30 -3.29
C ARG A 13 1.00 23.11 -2.11
N LEU A 14 0.74 24.43 -2.09
CA LEU A 14 1.09 25.32 -0.99
C LEU A 14 -0.05 25.47 0.05
N GLY A 15 -1.17 24.75 -0.13
CA GLY A 15 -2.34 24.82 0.74
C GLY A 15 -3.25 26.03 0.51
N ASP A 16 -2.98 26.88 -0.50
CA ASP A 16 -3.83 28.02 -0.85
C ASP A 16 -4.96 27.60 -1.80
N GLU A 17 -5.89 26.83 -1.23
CA GLU A 17 -7.05 26.24 -1.89
C GLU A 17 -7.93 27.27 -2.63
N VAL A 18 -8.12 28.44 -2.02
CA VAL A 18 -8.98 29.50 -2.55
C VAL A 18 -8.35 30.11 -3.80
N ARG A 19 -7.05 30.45 -3.76
CA ARG A 19 -6.38 31.01 -4.94
C ARG A 19 -6.17 29.96 -6.01
N ALA A 20 -5.90 28.71 -5.64
CA ALA A 20 -5.81 27.59 -6.59
C ALA A 20 -7.08 27.48 -7.43
N GLY A 21 -8.24 27.34 -6.78
CA GLY A 21 -9.53 27.25 -7.48
C GLY A 21 -9.85 28.48 -8.33
N ARG A 22 -9.39 29.68 -7.95
CA ARG A 22 -9.56 30.90 -8.77
C ARG A 22 -8.72 30.84 -10.05
N GLN A 23 -7.48 30.36 -9.98
CA GLN A 23 -6.60 30.27 -11.15
C GLN A 23 -7.01 29.16 -12.09
N VAL A 24 -7.43 28.01 -11.56
CA VAL A 24 -7.96 26.89 -12.37
C VAL A 24 -9.23 27.33 -13.12
N ARG A 25 -10.18 27.98 -12.45
CA ARG A 25 -11.36 28.57 -13.12
C ARG A 25 -10.99 29.65 -14.15
N ARG A 26 -9.88 30.38 -13.93
CA ARG A 26 -9.37 31.33 -14.94
C ARG A 26 -8.81 30.58 -16.16
N ALA A 27 -8.10 29.48 -15.96
CA ALA A 27 -7.64 28.64 -17.05
C ALA A 27 -8.81 28.14 -17.90
N LEU A 28 -9.87 27.63 -17.27
CA LEU A 28 -11.08 27.15 -17.95
C LEU A 28 -11.87 28.27 -18.67
N ARG A 29 -11.82 29.52 -18.19
CA ARG A 29 -12.36 30.67 -18.94
C ARG A 29 -11.55 31.01 -20.20
N LEU A 30 -10.25 30.71 -20.20
CA LEU A 30 -9.36 30.97 -21.34
C LEU A 30 -9.38 29.83 -22.35
N ASN A 31 -9.47 28.59 -21.86
CA ASN A 31 -9.65 27.39 -22.66
C ASN A 31 -10.65 26.46 -21.95
N PRO A 32 -11.91 26.43 -22.39
CA PRO A 32 -12.93 25.53 -21.82
C PRO A 32 -12.61 24.04 -22.01
N ASP A 33 -11.82 23.69 -23.02
CA ASP A 33 -11.44 22.32 -23.36
C ASP A 33 -10.08 21.92 -22.75
N LEU A 34 -9.58 22.69 -21.76
CA LEU A 34 -8.43 22.27 -20.97
C LEU A 34 -8.88 21.23 -19.95
N TYR A 35 -9.08 20.00 -20.41
CA TYR A 35 -9.67 18.91 -19.65
C TYR A 35 -8.87 18.57 -18.39
N GLU A 36 -7.53 18.66 -18.43
CA GLU A 36 -6.69 18.44 -17.26
C GLU A 36 -6.99 19.43 -16.13
N ALA A 37 -7.21 20.71 -16.48
CA ALA A 37 -7.59 21.72 -15.50
C ALA A 37 -9.01 21.50 -14.96
N ARG A 38 -9.89 20.92 -15.77
CA ARG A 38 -11.26 20.60 -15.38
C ARG A 38 -11.31 19.41 -14.44
N ILE A 39 -10.57 18.34 -14.74
CA ILE A 39 -10.39 17.18 -13.86
C ILE A 39 -9.84 17.63 -12.50
N PHE A 40 -8.79 18.46 -12.52
CA PHE A 40 -8.23 19.02 -11.30
C PHE A 40 -9.25 19.83 -10.49
N LEU A 41 -10.10 20.64 -11.15
CA LEU A 41 -11.17 21.37 -10.46
C LEU A 41 -12.21 20.42 -9.85
N GLY A 42 -12.55 19.33 -10.53
CA GLY A 42 -13.39 18.25 -10.01
C GLY A 42 -12.80 17.67 -8.72
N HIS A 43 -11.52 17.35 -8.70
CA HIS A 43 -10.82 16.86 -7.50
C HIS A 43 -10.88 17.86 -6.34
N LEU A 44 -10.62 19.14 -6.61
CA LEU A 44 -10.74 20.18 -5.58
C LEU A 44 -12.14 20.30 -4.97
N PHE A 45 -13.20 20.02 -5.75
CA PHE A 45 -14.55 20.00 -5.22
C PHE A 45 -14.83 18.73 -4.44
N TYR A 46 -14.38 17.58 -4.94
CA TYR A 46 -14.48 16.29 -4.26
C TYR A 46 -13.84 16.35 -2.87
N ASP A 47 -12.60 16.82 -2.77
CA ASP A 47 -11.86 16.84 -1.51
C ASP A 47 -12.45 17.82 -0.47
N ARG A 48 -13.25 18.79 -0.92
CA ARG A 48 -14.01 19.72 -0.05
C ARG A 48 -15.40 19.23 0.31
N GLY A 49 -15.82 18.08 -0.22
CA GLY A 49 -17.17 17.54 -0.05
C GLY A 49 -18.25 18.22 -0.89
N ASP A 50 -17.86 19.03 -1.88
CA ASP A 50 -18.80 19.58 -2.87
C ASP A 50 -19.02 18.53 -3.98
N TRP A 51 -19.79 17.50 -3.65
CA TRP A 51 -20.05 16.35 -4.51
C TRP A 51 -20.74 16.75 -5.82
N GLU A 52 -21.69 17.68 -5.75
CA GLU A 52 -22.42 18.18 -6.93
C GLU A 52 -21.49 19.00 -7.85
N GLY A 53 -20.65 19.87 -7.26
CA GLY A 53 -19.64 20.63 -7.99
C GLY A 53 -18.63 19.71 -8.67
N SER A 54 -18.15 18.69 -7.95
CA SER A 54 -17.23 17.68 -8.49
C SER A 54 -17.84 16.97 -9.69
N LEU A 55 -19.04 16.41 -9.53
CA LEU A 55 -19.73 15.68 -10.60
C LEU A 55 -19.90 16.56 -11.85
N ARG A 56 -20.33 17.81 -11.66
CA ARG A 56 -20.55 18.76 -12.76
C ARG A 56 -19.29 19.03 -13.57
N GLU A 57 -18.13 19.17 -12.93
CA GLU A 57 -16.88 19.42 -13.64
C GLU A 57 -16.36 18.16 -14.32
N LEU A 58 -16.37 17.02 -13.62
CA LEU A 58 -15.88 15.76 -14.19
C LEU A 58 -16.72 15.29 -15.38
N GLU A 59 -18.05 15.47 -15.34
CA GLU A 59 -18.93 15.04 -16.43
C GLU A 59 -18.80 15.90 -17.71
N GLN A 60 -18.30 17.12 -17.58
CA GLN A 60 -18.01 17.99 -18.73
C GLN A 60 -16.75 17.57 -19.49
N VAL A 61 -15.99 16.59 -18.98
CA VAL A 61 -14.84 16.00 -19.68
C VAL A 61 -15.31 14.75 -20.42
N PRO A 62 -15.12 14.66 -21.76
CA PRO A 62 -15.45 13.45 -22.52
C PRO A 62 -14.69 12.22 -22.01
N PRO A 63 -15.29 11.01 -21.99
CA PRO A 63 -14.62 9.81 -21.50
C PRO A 63 -13.21 9.61 -22.08
N GLN A 64 -13.04 9.77 -23.39
CA GLN A 64 -11.74 9.59 -24.05
C GLN A 64 -10.67 10.62 -23.65
N GLU A 65 -11.07 11.76 -23.11
CA GLU A 65 -10.19 12.84 -22.66
C GLU A 65 -9.86 12.72 -21.16
N HIS A 66 -10.50 11.80 -20.44
CA HIS A 66 -10.05 11.45 -19.10
C HIS A 66 -8.77 10.63 -19.19
N TRP A 67 -7.69 11.19 -18.66
CA TRP A 67 -6.42 10.49 -18.48
C TRP A 67 -6.25 9.95 -17.06
N ASP A 68 -7.13 10.33 -16.14
CA ASP A 68 -7.04 10.06 -14.70
C ASP A 68 -8.09 9.03 -14.29
N ALA A 69 -7.65 7.80 -13.98
CA ALA A 69 -8.53 6.71 -13.57
C ALA A 69 -9.33 7.05 -12.30
N LEU A 70 -8.71 7.75 -11.35
CA LEU A 70 -9.37 8.18 -10.11
C LEU A 70 -10.51 9.16 -10.42
N ALA A 71 -10.34 10.06 -11.38
CA ALA A 71 -11.37 10.98 -11.80
C ALA A 71 -12.59 10.26 -12.40
N VAL A 72 -12.35 9.24 -13.24
CA VAL A 72 -13.40 8.40 -13.83
C VAL A 72 -14.14 7.63 -12.75
N TRP A 73 -13.41 7.00 -11.83
CA TRP A 73 -13.98 6.27 -10.70
C TRP A 73 -14.85 7.18 -9.81
N ARG A 74 -14.32 8.35 -9.42
CA ARG A 74 -15.05 9.35 -8.61
C ARG A 74 -16.32 9.82 -9.30
N LEU A 75 -16.27 10.07 -10.61
CA LEU A 75 -17.46 10.45 -11.39
C LEU A 75 -18.53 9.36 -11.33
N MET A 76 -18.15 8.09 -11.54
CA MET A 76 -19.09 6.98 -11.51
C MET A 76 -19.73 6.81 -10.14
N GLU A 77 -18.93 6.91 -9.08
CA GLU A 77 -19.41 6.83 -7.71
C GLU A 77 -20.39 7.97 -7.38
N LEU A 78 -20.07 9.19 -7.81
CA LEU A 78 -20.97 10.33 -7.66
C LEU A 78 -22.28 10.15 -8.43
N LYS A 79 -22.25 9.56 -9.63
CA LYS A 79 -23.48 9.25 -10.39
C LYS A 79 -24.33 8.19 -9.71
N ARG A 80 -23.72 7.14 -9.16
CA ARG A 80 -24.44 6.09 -8.40
C ARG A 80 -25.10 6.68 -7.16
N THR A 81 -24.37 7.50 -6.41
CA THR A 81 -24.85 8.06 -5.14
C THR A 81 -25.88 9.19 -5.34
N LEU A 82 -25.62 10.16 -6.23
CA LEU A 82 -26.47 11.34 -6.40
C LEU A 82 -27.67 11.09 -7.31
N TRP A 83 -27.55 10.18 -8.29
CA TRP A 83 -28.62 9.91 -9.26
C TRP A 83 -29.25 8.52 -9.12
N HIS A 84 -28.86 7.76 -8.09
CA HIS A 84 -29.36 6.40 -7.83
C HIS A 84 -29.25 5.49 -9.05
N VAL A 85 -28.11 5.56 -9.73
CA VAL A 85 -27.78 4.71 -10.88
C VAL A 85 -27.29 3.37 -10.36
N GLU A 86 -27.90 2.27 -10.81
CA GLU A 86 -27.48 0.92 -10.43
C GLU A 86 -26.21 0.49 -11.18
N SER A 87 -25.49 -0.50 -10.63
CA SER A 87 -24.35 -1.14 -11.31
C SER A 87 -24.80 -1.80 -12.61
N GLY A 88 -24.08 -1.56 -13.70
CA GLY A 88 -24.44 -2.08 -15.04
C GLY A 88 -25.46 -1.22 -15.80
N ASP A 89 -25.81 -0.01 -15.32
CA ASP A 89 -26.62 0.93 -16.08
C ASP A 89 -25.87 1.37 -17.37
N PRO A 90 -26.53 1.36 -18.55
CA PRO A 90 -25.93 1.79 -19.80
C PRO A 90 -25.33 3.21 -19.80
N ARG A 91 -25.78 4.08 -18.89
CA ARG A 91 -25.24 5.44 -18.70
C ARG A 91 -23.83 5.45 -18.11
N LEU A 92 -23.43 4.38 -17.42
CA LEU A 92 -22.09 4.19 -16.87
C LEU A 92 -21.14 3.49 -17.86
N ALA A 93 -21.67 2.78 -18.86
CA ALA A 93 -20.87 1.98 -19.79
C ALA A 93 -19.69 2.73 -20.46
N PRO A 94 -19.83 3.98 -20.93
CA PRO A 94 -18.68 4.71 -21.51
C PRO A 94 -17.57 5.00 -20.48
N TRP A 95 -17.93 5.15 -19.21
CA TRP A 95 -17.01 5.42 -18.11
C TRP A 95 -16.35 4.13 -17.63
N GLU A 96 -17.12 3.04 -17.54
CA GLU A 96 -16.61 1.70 -17.24
C GLU A 96 -15.59 1.25 -18.30
N GLN A 97 -15.90 1.44 -19.58
CA GLN A 97 -14.95 1.17 -20.65
C GLN A 97 -13.67 2.00 -20.49
N ARG A 98 -13.81 3.30 -20.24
CA ARG A 98 -12.64 4.17 -20.10
C ARG A 98 -11.78 3.80 -18.90
N LEU A 99 -12.40 3.46 -17.78
CA LEU A 99 -11.68 3.05 -16.57
C LEU A 99 -10.85 1.79 -16.85
N ASN A 100 -11.46 0.77 -17.47
CA ASN A 100 -10.74 -0.44 -17.86
C ASN A 100 -9.56 -0.14 -18.80
N GLU A 101 -9.75 0.74 -19.80
CA GLU A 101 -8.65 1.14 -20.69
C GLU A 101 -7.48 1.80 -19.92
N LEU A 102 -7.77 2.65 -18.95
CA LEU A 102 -6.75 3.32 -18.14
C LEU A 102 -6.04 2.34 -17.20
N GLU A 103 -6.79 1.44 -16.55
CA GLU A 103 -6.23 0.40 -15.67
C GLU A 103 -5.34 -0.58 -16.45
N GLU A 104 -5.72 -0.97 -17.67
CA GLU A 104 -4.90 -1.82 -18.55
C GLU A 104 -3.61 -1.12 -19.03
N MET A 105 -3.63 0.22 -19.15
CA MET A 105 -2.46 1.01 -19.53
C MET A 105 -1.47 1.21 -18.38
N GLU A 106 -1.97 1.24 -17.14
CA GLU A 106 -1.18 1.57 -15.95
C GLU A 106 -0.28 0.44 -15.46
N ASP A 107 -0.29 -0.76 -16.08
CA ASP A 107 0.56 -1.84 -15.62
C ASP A 107 1.74 -2.29 -16.51
N PRO A 108 2.71 -1.39 -16.79
CA PRO A 108 4.04 -1.80 -17.25
C PRO A 108 4.75 -2.71 -16.24
N ILE A 109 4.40 -2.61 -14.96
CA ILE A 109 5.03 -3.37 -13.87
C ILE A 109 4.55 -4.81 -13.94
N ASP A 110 3.26 -5.08 -14.02
CA ASP A 110 2.67 -6.42 -14.23
C ASP A 110 3.15 -7.03 -15.54
N ARG A 111 3.30 -6.23 -16.60
CA ARG A 111 3.88 -6.73 -17.86
C ARG A 111 5.34 -7.13 -17.68
N LEU A 112 6.13 -6.32 -16.97
CA LEU A 112 7.52 -6.62 -16.65
C LEU A 112 7.63 -7.80 -15.67
N LEU A 113 6.75 -7.89 -14.69
CA LEU A 113 6.65 -8.98 -13.72
C LEU A 113 6.28 -10.28 -14.43
N ALA A 114 5.27 -10.28 -15.30
CA ALA A 114 4.90 -11.43 -16.11
C ALA A 114 6.04 -11.86 -17.06
N ASP A 115 6.75 -10.91 -17.67
CA ASP A 115 7.95 -11.19 -18.49
C ASP A 115 9.10 -11.76 -17.65
N VAL A 116 9.32 -11.24 -16.44
CA VAL A 116 10.33 -11.70 -15.48
C VAL A 116 9.98 -13.10 -14.99
N GLU A 117 8.74 -13.34 -14.56
CA GLU A 117 8.22 -14.65 -14.15
C GLU A 117 8.36 -15.67 -15.29
N SER A 118 7.99 -15.31 -16.53
CA SER A 118 8.15 -16.19 -17.69
C SER A 118 9.62 -16.56 -17.94
N ARG A 119 10.54 -15.60 -17.82
CA ARG A 119 11.99 -15.84 -17.96
C ARG A 119 12.57 -16.59 -16.78
N MET A 120 12.09 -16.34 -15.57
CA MET A 120 12.47 -17.06 -14.36
C MET A 120 11.97 -18.49 -14.41
N HIS A 121 10.75 -18.77 -14.84
CA HIS A 121 10.25 -20.13 -15.05
C HIS A 121 10.99 -20.86 -16.18
N ALA A 122 11.39 -20.17 -17.25
CA ALA A 122 12.26 -20.74 -18.28
C ALA A 122 13.70 -21.01 -17.79
N THR A 123 14.15 -20.30 -16.76
CA THR A 123 15.49 -20.43 -16.16
C THR A 123 15.49 -21.35 -14.93
N GLN A 124 14.34 -21.56 -14.29
CA GLN A 124 14.13 -22.42 -13.12
C GLN A 124 14.25 -23.90 -13.42
N THR A 125 14.41 -24.28 -14.69
CA THR A 125 14.91 -25.64 -14.98
C THR A 125 16.40 -25.77 -14.62
N ASN A 126 17.15 -24.70 -14.34
CA ASN A 126 18.59 -24.83 -14.03
C ASN A 126 19.34 -23.63 -13.36
N VAL A 127 18.82 -22.90 -12.36
CA VAL A 127 19.67 -21.93 -11.63
C VAL A 127 19.38 -21.88 -10.12
N TYR A 128 20.43 -22.14 -9.34
CA TYR A 128 20.57 -21.84 -7.90
C TYR A 128 20.39 -20.32 -7.68
N LEU A 129 19.37 -19.89 -6.94
CA LEU A 129 19.24 -18.49 -6.52
C LEU A 129 20.26 -18.18 -5.40
N ASP A 130 21.04 -17.12 -5.59
CA ASP A 130 21.93 -16.53 -4.59
C ASP A 130 21.11 -15.68 -3.59
N PRO A 131 21.09 -16.02 -2.29
CA PRO A 131 20.30 -15.30 -1.28
C PRO A 131 20.62 -13.82 -1.11
N SER A 132 21.76 -13.33 -1.61
CA SER A 132 22.21 -11.95 -1.42
C SER A 132 21.52 -10.90 -2.31
N GLN A 133 20.68 -11.31 -3.27
CA GLN A 133 19.99 -10.37 -4.19
C GLN A 133 18.57 -9.97 -3.75
N LEU A 134 18.07 -10.51 -2.64
CA LEU A 134 16.71 -10.25 -2.15
C LEU A 134 16.60 -9.07 -1.18
N GLU A 135 17.70 -8.46 -0.74
CA GLU A 135 17.65 -7.37 0.24
C GLU A 135 17.18 -6.01 -0.31
N LEU A 136 16.93 -5.87 -1.62
CA LEU A 136 16.59 -4.58 -2.23
C LEU A 136 15.10 -4.33 -2.48
N PHE A 137 14.24 -5.33 -2.25
CA PHE A 137 12.79 -5.22 -2.40
C PHE A 137 12.09 -5.60 -1.10
N GLU A 138 12.12 -4.71 -0.10
CA GLU A 138 11.16 -4.78 1.02
C GLU A 138 9.78 -4.30 0.53
N LEU A 139 9.15 -5.13 -0.29
CA LEU A 139 7.69 -5.21 -0.33
C LEU A 139 7.31 -6.08 0.86
N HIS A 140 6.57 -5.52 1.80
CA HIS A 140 5.79 -6.29 2.76
C HIS A 140 4.74 -7.09 1.97
N GLU A 141 5.14 -8.24 1.43
CA GLU A 141 4.23 -9.28 0.98
C GLU A 141 3.78 -10.05 2.22
N GLU A 142 2.59 -9.68 2.71
CA GLU A 142 1.81 -10.57 3.56
C GLU A 142 1.51 -11.85 2.78
N GLY A 143 2.14 -12.95 3.19
CA GLY A 143 1.69 -14.30 2.89
C GLY A 143 2.56 -15.08 1.91
N GLY A 144 3.63 -15.68 2.44
CA GLY A 144 4.10 -16.96 1.89
C GLY A 144 5.59 -17.26 1.98
N VAL A 145 6.24 -17.18 3.15
CA VAL A 145 7.53 -17.88 3.36
C VAL A 145 7.66 -18.35 4.82
N ASP A 146 7.63 -19.66 5.06
CA ASP A 146 7.90 -20.35 6.33
C ASP A 146 7.11 -19.90 7.57
N SER A 147 5.84 -20.30 7.70
CA SER A 147 5.16 -20.21 9.00
C SER A 147 5.82 -21.14 10.01
N ARG A 148 6.53 -20.58 10.99
CA ARG A 148 7.26 -21.35 12.02
C ARG A 148 6.43 -21.45 13.28
N MET A 149 6.60 -22.55 14.03
CA MET A 149 5.97 -22.74 15.33
C MET A 149 7.01 -22.76 16.43
N ILE A 150 6.86 -21.89 17.44
CA ILE A 150 7.70 -21.90 18.64
C ILE A 150 6.87 -22.32 19.84
N ARG A 151 7.35 -23.33 20.55
CA ARG A 151 6.84 -23.73 21.84
C ARG A 151 7.66 -23.07 22.94
N LEU A 152 6.99 -22.24 23.73
CA LEU A 152 7.54 -21.61 24.91
C LEU A 152 7.64 -22.61 26.08
N ALA A 153 8.46 -22.27 27.08
CA ALA A 153 8.68 -23.11 28.26
C ALA A 153 7.41 -23.30 29.13
N ASP A 154 6.42 -22.42 28.98
CA ASP A 154 5.10 -22.49 29.62
C ASP A 154 4.10 -23.38 28.84
N GLY A 155 4.53 -23.95 27.71
CA GLY A 155 3.75 -24.86 26.88
C GLY A 155 2.93 -24.20 25.78
N HIS A 156 2.90 -22.86 25.72
CA HIS A 156 2.19 -22.13 24.67
C HIS A 156 2.89 -22.24 23.32
N LEU A 157 2.09 -22.31 22.26
CA LEU A 157 2.54 -22.50 20.89
C LEU A 157 2.21 -21.24 20.09
N LEU A 158 3.24 -20.60 19.56
CA LEU A 158 3.16 -19.38 18.77
C LEU A 158 3.46 -19.70 17.31
N ARG A 159 2.67 -19.16 16.39
CA ARG A 159 2.80 -19.39 14.95
C ARG A 159 2.95 -18.06 14.23
N GLY A 160 3.86 -18.02 13.25
CA GLY A 160 4.04 -16.88 12.36
C GLY A 160 5.49 -16.69 11.97
N ASP A 161 5.79 -15.51 11.43
CA ASP A 161 7.17 -15.09 11.17
C ASP A 161 7.89 -14.74 12.48
N TRP A 162 9.21 -14.60 12.45
CA TRP A 162 10.00 -14.27 13.66
C TRP A 162 9.46 -13.02 14.36
N ASP A 163 9.16 -11.97 13.61
CA ASP A 163 8.56 -10.74 14.12
C ASP A 163 7.18 -10.95 14.75
N GLU A 164 6.33 -11.77 14.12
CA GLU A 164 5.00 -12.07 14.65
C GLU A 164 5.09 -12.87 15.95
N ILE A 165 6.03 -13.82 16.03
CA ILE A 165 6.25 -14.62 17.22
C ILE A 165 6.72 -13.73 18.38
N ILE A 166 7.65 -12.79 18.17
CA ILE A 166 8.07 -11.89 19.25
C ILE A 166 6.96 -10.93 19.64
N ARG A 167 6.16 -10.42 18.69
CA ARG A 167 4.98 -9.61 19.00
C ARG A 167 3.99 -10.38 19.88
N GLN A 168 3.70 -11.63 19.53
CA GLN A 168 2.84 -12.51 20.33
C GLN A 168 3.43 -12.79 21.73
N MET A 169 4.75 -13.05 21.83
CA MET A 169 5.43 -13.24 23.13
C MET A 169 5.31 -11.99 24.02
N ARG A 170 5.51 -10.80 23.45
CA ARG A 170 5.40 -9.52 24.16
C ARG A 170 3.99 -9.30 24.69
N ASP A 171 3.00 -9.49 23.83
CA ASP A 171 1.61 -9.22 24.15
C ASP A 171 1.09 -10.22 25.20
N GLN A 172 1.48 -11.49 25.09
CA GLN A 172 1.15 -12.53 26.06
C GLN A 172 1.82 -12.31 27.43
N ALA A 173 3.05 -11.78 27.44
CA ALA A 173 3.74 -11.40 28.66
C ALA A 173 3.19 -10.10 29.30
N GLY A 174 2.17 -9.48 28.70
CA GLY A 174 1.51 -8.26 29.20
C GLY A 174 2.24 -6.97 28.86
N PHE A 175 3.21 -7.00 27.96
CA PHE A 175 4.05 -5.86 27.56
C PHE A 175 3.63 -5.22 26.24
N GLY A 176 2.36 -5.36 25.82
CA GLY A 176 1.88 -4.82 24.53
C GLY A 176 1.97 -3.29 24.37
N HIS A 177 2.28 -2.57 25.46
CA HIS A 177 2.54 -1.12 25.46
C HIS A 177 4.01 -0.76 25.18
N GLU A 178 4.93 -1.73 25.24
CA GLU A 178 6.36 -1.54 24.96
C GLU A 178 6.67 -1.88 23.50
N THR A 179 7.76 -1.34 22.94
CA THR A 179 8.20 -1.76 21.61
C THR A 179 8.78 -3.18 21.63
N VAL A 180 8.76 -3.86 20.48
CA VAL A 180 9.34 -5.22 20.33
C VAL A 180 10.81 -5.24 20.73
N GLN A 181 11.56 -4.19 20.38
CA GLN A 181 12.98 -4.05 20.72
C GLN A 181 13.23 -3.89 22.23
N GLU A 182 12.41 -3.08 22.92
CA GLU A 182 12.49 -2.93 24.38
C GLU A 182 12.17 -4.23 25.10
N TYR A 183 11.17 -4.96 24.61
CA TYR A 183 10.79 -6.27 25.14
C TYR A 183 11.91 -7.31 24.96
N MET A 184 12.50 -7.40 23.76
CA MET A 184 13.61 -8.32 23.49
C MET A 184 14.83 -8.03 24.35
N ARG A 185 15.17 -6.74 24.55
CA ARG A 185 16.28 -6.36 25.41
C ARG A 185 16.04 -6.77 26.87
N ARG A 186 14.84 -6.55 27.40
CA ARG A 186 14.46 -7.00 28.74
C ARG A 186 14.56 -8.53 28.87
N LEU A 187 14.11 -9.25 27.85
CA LEU A 187 14.13 -10.72 27.85
C LEU A 187 15.57 -11.27 27.75
N ALA A 188 16.44 -10.62 26.96
CA ALA A 188 17.87 -10.92 26.89
C ALA A 188 18.57 -10.68 28.23
N GLU A 189 18.31 -9.54 28.88
CA GLU A 189 18.84 -9.22 30.22
C GLU A 189 18.39 -10.28 31.24
N ARG A 190 17.12 -10.67 31.20
CA ARG A 190 16.58 -11.73 32.07
C ARG A 190 17.22 -13.10 31.81
N TRP A 191 17.44 -13.49 30.56
CA TRP A 191 18.08 -14.77 30.23
C TRP A 191 19.57 -14.79 30.60
N LEU A 192 20.24 -13.64 30.51
CA LEU A 192 21.60 -13.49 31.00
C LEU A 192 21.65 -13.66 32.52
N GLU A 193 20.72 -13.04 33.26
CA GLU A 193 20.66 -13.14 34.73
C GLU A 193 20.26 -14.54 35.22
N GLN A 194 19.31 -15.20 34.55
CA GLN A 194 18.70 -16.46 35.02
C GLN A 194 19.41 -17.71 34.49
N ALA A 195 19.88 -17.67 33.24
CA ALA A 195 20.49 -18.82 32.56
C ALA A 195 21.98 -18.59 32.22
N GLY A 196 22.50 -17.38 32.40
CA GLY A 196 23.89 -17.04 32.03
C GLY A 196 24.12 -16.93 30.52
N VAL A 197 23.04 -16.86 29.73
CA VAL A 197 23.09 -16.89 28.26
C VAL A 197 22.97 -15.47 27.72
N SER A 198 23.97 -15.05 26.93
CA SER A 198 23.94 -13.77 26.23
C SER A 198 23.27 -13.94 24.86
N VAL A 199 22.06 -13.41 24.71
CA VAL A 199 21.29 -13.45 23.46
C VAL A 199 21.29 -12.06 22.79
N PRO A 200 21.63 -11.93 21.50
CA PRO A 200 21.56 -10.65 20.79
C PRO A 200 20.12 -10.13 20.67
N SER A 201 19.85 -8.89 21.08
CA SER A 201 18.50 -8.29 21.07
C SER A 201 18.25 -7.30 19.93
N ALA A 202 19.14 -7.25 18.93
CA ALA A 202 19.08 -6.28 17.84
C ALA A 202 18.15 -6.71 16.69
N ASP A 203 17.99 -8.02 16.48
CA ASP A 203 17.24 -8.60 15.37
C ASP A 203 16.38 -9.77 15.87
N PRO A 204 15.05 -9.76 15.64
CA PRO A 204 14.11 -10.82 15.98
C PRO A 204 14.53 -12.24 15.59
N GLU A 205 15.06 -12.41 14.39
CA GLU A 205 15.47 -13.73 13.90
C GLU A 205 16.65 -14.28 14.70
N HIS A 206 17.73 -13.50 14.79
CA HIS A 206 18.93 -13.89 15.52
C HIS A 206 18.64 -14.12 17.01
N PHE A 207 17.74 -13.32 17.59
CA PHE A 207 17.32 -13.45 18.99
C PHE A 207 16.63 -14.79 19.25
N LEU A 208 15.64 -15.16 18.44
CA LEU A 208 14.91 -16.41 18.63
C LEU A 208 15.76 -17.64 18.31
N ARG A 209 16.60 -17.59 17.26
CA ARG A 209 17.54 -18.68 16.95
C ARG A 209 18.53 -18.93 18.10
N ALA A 210 19.14 -17.87 18.63
CA ALA A 210 20.05 -18.01 19.78
C ALA A 210 19.34 -18.51 21.04
N ALA A 211 18.07 -18.16 21.24
CA ALA A 211 17.26 -18.71 22.33
C ALA A 211 16.93 -20.21 22.14
N VAL A 212 16.72 -20.67 20.91
CA VAL A 212 16.55 -22.10 20.57
C VAL A 212 17.85 -22.87 20.81
N GLU A 213 18.99 -22.34 20.34
CA GLU A 213 20.32 -22.95 20.53
C GLU A 213 20.68 -23.08 22.02
N ALA A 214 20.29 -22.08 22.82
CA ALA A 214 20.43 -22.09 24.27
C ALA A 214 19.43 -23.02 24.99
N GLY A 215 18.49 -23.63 24.25
CA GLY A 215 17.46 -24.51 24.80
C GLY A 215 16.37 -23.81 25.63
N LEU A 216 16.27 -22.48 25.52
CA LEU A 216 15.31 -21.66 26.28
C LEU A 216 13.89 -21.73 25.69
N ILE A 217 13.81 -21.96 24.38
CA ILE A 217 12.57 -22.16 23.61
C ILE A 217 12.76 -23.35 22.65
N ARG A 218 11.68 -23.99 22.23
CA ARG A 218 11.74 -25.08 21.24
C ARG A 218 11.09 -24.64 19.95
N LEU A 219 11.77 -24.88 18.85
CA LEU A 219 11.25 -24.62 17.52
C LEU A 219 10.75 -25.93 16.91
N GLU A 220 9.48 -25.92 16.49
CA GLU A 220 8.82 -27.00 15.76
C GLU A 220 8.61 -26.49 14.33
N LEU A 221 9.27 -27.09 13.34
CA LEU A 221 9.03 -26.81 11.91
C LEU A 221 7.88 -27.72 11.46
N GLU A 222 6.86 -27.16 10.80
CA GLU A 222 5.85 -27.93 10.06
C GLU A 222 6.60 -28.61 8.88
N GLU A 223 6.55 -29.95 8.80
CA GLU A 223 7.03 -30.72 7.63
C GLU A 223 6.13 -30.51 6.41
#